data_AF-A0A4Q1QRP0-F1
#
_entry.id   AF-A0A4Q1QRP0-F1
#
_cell.length_a   1.000
_cell.length_b   1.000
_cell.length_c   1.000
_cell.angle_alpha   90.00
_cell.angle_beta   90.00
_cell.angle_gamma   90.00
#
_symmetry.space_group_name_H-M   'P 1'
#
loop_
_entity.id
_entity.type
_entity.pdbx_description
1 polymer ?
#
loop_
_entity_poly.entity_id
_entity_poly.type
_entity_poly.pdbx_seq_one_letter_code
_entity_poly.pdbx_strand_id
1 'polypeptide(L)'
;MKHKVSAVLAAGAVTAAAAIALGSPPSAVAIPTGPGSPPSGPCALRGISDDVAESADTPTGFARSSGHVRALTLFIDFPDAHATLSPRARFAEFFPAATEYFRVSSYGRLTYRPIPLFRWLRMSRPLAAYGIGRGASFDPGSDGGYHALSREVVRAVDPLVDFRDYDVINVIATPNAGPPATRTVLSVTFSGGDMGLRTADGVPFRNASFIWSRQIGTSAFRVLNHENAHSFGLPDLYYTDDRDSSPPVGHWDPMDEDWGPSNDFVGWHKWKLGWLSAEQVHCAPRHGTPGEHTLTPISTPGGTKIVVIPTSPRTALVVEARIRGLLDPAVCQPGVLIYRVATRVPSGRGPLRIVDATPRSGGCYRDNKYVDPELTDATFGPGETFTDRTSGAAVTVLTENPDGTYRVRVTPARD
;
A
#
# COMPACT_ATOMS: atom_id res chain seq x y z
N MET A 1 27.73 16.50 -55.28
CA MET A 1 27.04 16.06 -54.05
C MET A 1 25.77 16.87 -53.87
N LYS A 2 24.64 16.16 -54.02
CA LYS A 2 23.26 16.39 -53.58
C LYS A 2 22.74 17.84 -53.40
N HIS A 3 22.03 18.25 -54.47
CA HIS A 3 20.73 18.93 -54.59
C HIS A 3 20.42 20.28 -53.91
N LYS A 4 19.86 21.14 -54.78
CA LYS A 4 19.32 22.49 -54.66
C LYS A 4 17.77 22.44 -54.66
N VAL A 5 17.13 23.50 -54.12
CA VAL A 5 15.85 24.15 -54.58
C VAL A 5 14.53 23.44 -54.19
N SER A 6 13.40 24.05 -53.78
CA SER A 6 12.95 25.45 -53.48
C SER A 6 11.58 25.43 -52.76
N ALA A 7 11.16 26.59 -52.24
CA ALA A 7 9.89 26.93 -51.56
C ALA A 7 8.62 26.89 -52.46
N VAL A 8 7.41 26.97 -51.86
CA VAL A 8 6.32 27.95 -52.19
C VAL A 8 5.04 27.80 -51.30
N LEU A 9 4.51 28.99 -50.96
CA LEU A 9 3.24 29.53 -50.42
C LEU A 9 1.97 28.71 -50.05
N ALA A 10 1.45 29.05 -48.85
CA ALA A 10 0.14 29.58 -48.42
C ALA A 10 -1.22 29.19 -49.08
N ALA A 11 -2.16 28.76 -48.23
CA ALA A 11 -3.59 29.15 -48.16
C ALA A 11 -4.13 28.64 -46.80
N GLY A 12 -4.70 29.46 -45.91
CA GLY A 12 -6.06 29.96 -45.96
C GLY A 12 -6.72 29.68 -44.60
N ALA A 13 -7.16 30.72 -43.89
CA ALA A 13 -7.73 30.64 -42.55
C ALA A 13 -9.18 30.14 -42.57
N VAL A 14 -9.54 29.28 -41.62
CA VAL A 14 -10.90 29.18 -41.09
C VAL A 14 -10.81 29.14 -39.56
N THR A 15 -11.12 30.28 -38.95
CA THR A 15 -11.35 30.43 -37.51
C THR A 15 -12.70 29.80 -37.15
N ALA A 16 -12.69 28.63 -36.52
CA ALA A 16 -13.83 28.16 -35.75
C ALA A 16 -13.63 28.56 -34.29
N ALA A 17 -14.24 29.68 -33.89
CA ALA A 17 -14.34 30.08 -32.50
C ALA A 17 -15.35 29.15 -31.79
N ALA A 18 -14.85 28.06 -31.22
CA ALA A 18 -15.62 27.30 -30.22
C ALA A 18 -15.55 28.08 -28.91
N ALA A 19 -16.67 28.72 -28.54
CA ALA A 19 -16.85 29.33 -27.23
C ALA A 19 -16.71 28.23 -26.17
N ILE A 20 -15.57 28.23 -25.47
CA ILE A 20 -15.41 27.48 -24.22
C ILE A 20 -16.32 28.17 -23.21
N ALA A 21 -17.52 27.63 -23.01
CA ALA A 21 -18.30 27.93 -21.84
C ALA A 21 -17.49 27.46 -20.64
N LEU A 22 -16.78 28.42 -20.01
CA LEU A 22 -16.21 28.27 -18.69
C LEU A 22 -17.37 28.08 -17.72
N GLY A 23 -17.81 26.82 -17.57
CA GLY A 23 -18.64 26.42 -16.46
C GLY A 23 -17.93 26.83 -15.19
N SER A 24 -18.57 27.67 -14.38
CA SER A 24 -18.09 27.97 -13.04
C SER A 24 -17.86 26.65 -12.31
N PRO A 25 -16.71 26.46 -11.63
CA PRO A 25 -16.51 25.26 -10.84
C PRO A 25 -17.67 25.14 -9.85
N PRO A 26 -18.29 23.95 -9.71
CA PRO A 26 -19.26 23.76 -8.65
C PRO A 26 -18.60 24.18 -7.34
N SER A 27 -19.32 25.02 -6.59
CA SER A 27 -18.87 25.54 -5.30
C SER A 27 -18.32 24.39 -4.48
N ALA A 28 -17.02 24.42 -4.20
CA ALA A 28 -16.36 23.46 -3.33
C ALA A 28 -17.08 23.52 -1.99
N VAL A 29 -17.95 22.53 -1.74
CA VAL A 29 -18.46 22.29 -0.40
C VAL A 29 -17.21 22.00 0.42
N ALA A 30 -16.94 22.90 1.38
CA ALA A 30 -15.75 22.82 2.23
C ALA A 30 -15.69 21.45 2.90
N ILE A 31 -14.63 20.71 2.60
CA ILE A 31 -14.34 19.40 3.16
C ILE A 31 -14.13 19.55 4.67
N PRO A 32 -14.80 18.77 5.52
CA PRO A 32 -14.37 18.64 6.91
C PRO A 32 -12.96 18.06 6.97
N THR A 33 -12.00 18.91 7.31
CA THR A 33 -10.58 18.60 7.44
C THR A 33 -10.26 18.21 8.89
N GLY A 34 -11.02 17.24 9.41
CA GLY A 34 -10.70 16.65 10.71
C GLY A 34 -9.32 15.97 10.69
N PRO A 35 -8.60 15.90 11.82
CA PRO A 35 -7.38 15.10 11.88
C PRO A 35 -7.72 13.64 11.57
N GLY A 36 -6.78 12.95 10.92
CA GLY A 36 -6.87 11.50 10.80
C GLY A 36 -6.93 10.86 12.18
N SER A 37 -7.66 9.75 12.31
CA SER A 37 -7.90 9.12 13.60
C SER A 37 -7.79 7.61 13.47
N PRO A 38 -7.19 6.92 14.46
CA PRO A 38 -7.25 5.47 14.52
C PRO A 38 -8.70 4.97 14.46
N PRO A 39 -8.95 3.76 13.94
CA PRO A 39 -10.28 3.20 13.90
C PRO A 39 -10.95 3.19 15.28
N SER A 40 -12.22 3.61 15.32
CA SER A 40 -13.02 3.62 16.54
C SER A 40 -14.49 3.32 16.24
N GLY A 41 -15.28 3.07 17.29
CA GLY A 41 -16.71 2.79 17.16
C GLY A 41 -17.03 1.35 16.73
N PRO A 42 -18.28 1.07 16.36
CA PRO A 42 -18.79 -0.30 16.18
C PRO A 42 -18.17 -1.07 15.01
N CYS A 43 -17.59 -0.36 14.05
CA CYS A 43 -16.88 -0.94 12.90
C CYS A 43 -15.37 -1.08 13.11
N ALA A 44 -14.83 -0.61 14.24
CA ALA A 44 -13.45 -0.86 14.62
C ALA A 44 -13.32 -2.31 15.10
N LEU A 45 -13.21 -3.21 14.13
CA LEU A 45 -13.23 -4.65 14.38
C LEU A 45 -11.96 -5.08 15.11
N ARG A 46 -12.14 -5.73 16.25
CA ARG A 46 -11.03 -6.34 16.97
C ARG A 46 -10.55 -7.57 16.20
N GLY A 47 -9.30 -7.96 16.35
CA GLY A 47 -8.76 -9.18 15.70
C GLY A 47 -7.55 -9.74 16.41
N ILE A 48 -6.61 -10.23 15.62
CA ILE A 48 -5.22 -10.46 16.01
C ILE A 48 -4.64 -9.14 16.55
N SER A 49 -3.86 -9.22 17.63
CA SER A 49 -3.38 -8.04 18.37
C SER A 49 -1.93 -8.16 18.86
N ASP A 50 -1.21 -9.14 18.34
CA ASP A 50 0.17 -9.49 18.66
C ASP A 50 1.04 -9.60 17.40
N ASP A 51 0.49 -9.28 16.23
CA ASP A 51 1.16 -9.29 14.93
C ASP A 51 0.49 -8.27 13.98
N VAL A 52 1.03 -8.12 12.77
CA VAL A 52 0.37 -7.43 11.66
C VAL A 52 -0.98 -8.07 11.35
N ALA A 53 -2.01 -7.26 11.17
CA ALA A 53 -3.38 -7.76 11.00
C ALA A 53 -4.35 -6.69 10.50
N GLU A 54 -5.49 -7.14 9.96
CA GLU A 54 -6.60 -6.26 9.58
C GLU A 54 -7.41 -5.70 10.77
N SER A 55 -7.01 -6.00 12.00
CA SER A 55 -7.68 -5.47 13.19
C SER A 55 -7.58 -3.94 13.26
N ALA A 56 -8.58 -3.32 13.87
CA ALA A 56 -8.64 -1.88 14.08
C ALA A 56 -7.44 -1.34 14.87
N ASP A 57 -7.04 -2.06 15.90
CA ASP A 57 -5.92 -1.69 16.76
C ASP A 57 -4.60 -2.11 16.10
N THR A 58 -3.66 -1.17 16.03
CA THR A 58 -2.24 -1.51 15.77
C THR A 58 -1.54 -1.64 17.13
N PRO A 59 -0.98 -2.82 17.46
CA PRO A 59 -0.35 -3.06 18.76
C PRO A 59 0.82 -2.11 19.05
N THR A 60 1.21 -2.02 20.32
CA THR A 60 2.45 -1.31 20.69
C THR A 60 3.66 -2.01 20.10
N GLY A 61 4.62 -1.24 19.56
CA GLY A 61 5.87 -1.76 19.00
C GLY A 61 6.06 -1.42 17.53
N PHE A 62 4.95 -1.32 16.79
CA PHE A 62 4.91 -0.78 15.44
C PHE A 62 5.25 0.72 15.41
N ALA A 63 5.75 1.18 14.27
CA ALA A 63 5.99 2.59 14.02
C ALA A 63 4.68 3.35 13.84
N ARG A 64 4.66 4.64 14.19
CA ARG A 64 3.54 5.51 13.83
C ARG A 64 3.40 5.59 12.31
N SER A 65 2.17 5.69 11.84
CA SER A 65 1.80 5.79 10.42
C SER A 65 1.44 7.21 9.97
N SER A 66 1.49 8.20 10.86
CA SER A 66 1.10 9.59 10.59
C SER A 66 2.04 10.59 11.27
N GLY A 67 1.93 11.86 10.89
CA GLY A 67 2.87 12.90 11.28
C GLY A 67 4.19 12.74 10.55
N HIS A 68 5.30 12.99 11.24
CA HIS A 68 6.64 12.86 10.67
C HIS A 68 7.21 11.48 10.99
N VAL A 69 7.45 10.63 10.00
CA VAL A 69 8.15 9.35 10.20
C VAL A 69 9.59 9.53 9.74
N ARG A 70 10.54 9.32 10.66
CA ARG A 70 11.98 9.40 10.38
C ARG A 70 12.51 8.00 10.09
N ALA A 71 12.97 7.77 8.86
CA ALA A 71 13.46 6.46 8.43
C ALA A 71 14.98 6.49 8.29
N LEU A 72 15.70 5.74 9.13
CA LEU A 72 17.14 5.55 8.97
C LEU A 72 17.38 4.66 7.76
N THR A 73 18.04 5.17 6.72
CA THR A 73 18.31 4.40 5.51
C THR A 73 19.79 4.01 5.43
N LEU A 74 20.04 2.72 5.53
CA LEU A 74 21.36 2.09 5.57
C LEU A 74 21.60 1.30 4.29
N PHE A 75 22.86 1.17 3.88
CA PHE A 75 23.24 0.46 2.67
C PHE A 75 24.25 -0.63 3.00
N ILE A 76 23.98 -1.87 2.61
CA ILE A 76 24.84 -3.01 2.90
C ILE A 76 25.34 -3.71 1.64
N ASP A 77 26.57 -4.21 1.68
CA ASP A 77 27.12 -5.09 0.66
C ASP A 77 27.96 -6.22 1.27
N PHE A 78 28.40 -7.18 0.44
CA PHE A 78 28.98 -8.44 0.90
C PHE A 78 30.29 -8.78 0.15
N PRO A 79 31.17 -9.62 0.72
CA PRO A 79 32.36 -10.15 0.04
C PRO A 79 32.09 -10.88 -1.28
N ASP A 80 30.94 -11.53 -1.44
CA ASP A 80 30.50 -12.24 -2.65
C ASP A 80 29.52 -11.43 -3.52
N ALA A 81 28.97 -10.34 -2.97
CA ALA A 81 28.11 -9.39 -3.68
C ALA A 81 28.56 -7.96 -3.34
N HIS A 82 29.65 -7.52 -3.97
CA HIS A 82 30.19 -6.18 -3.78
C HIS A 82 29.26 -5.11 -4.35
N ALA A 83 29.22 -3.93 -3.72
CA ALA A 83 28.53 -2.78 -4.26
C ALA A 83 29.01 -2.41 -5.67
N THR A 84 28.06 -2.30 -6.61
CA THR A 84 28.33 -1.94 -8.01
C THR A 84 28.01 -0.48 -8.33
N LEU A 85 27.48 0.27 -7.35
CA LEU A 85 27.08 1.67 -7.47
C LEU A 85 27.20 2.39 -6.13
N SER A 86 27.11 3.72 -6.13
CA SER A 86 27.22 4.50 -4.88
C SER A 86 25.96 4.40 -4.02
N PRO A 87 26.03 4.57 -2.68
CA PRO A 87 24.84 4.59 -1.83
C PRO A 87 23.83 5.66 -2.26
N ARG A 88 24.29 6.80 -2.79
CA ARG A 88 23.41 7.85 -3.34
C ARG A 88 22.66 7.38 -4.59
N ALA A 89 23.33 6.65 -5.48
CA ALA A 89 22.68 6.06 -6.63
C ALA A 89 21.65 4.99 -6.20
N ARG A 90 21.97 4.15 -5.21
CA ARG A 90 21.02 3.16 -4.66
C ARG A 90 19.80 3.83 -4.05
N PHE A 91 20.02 4.90 -3.29
CA PHE A 91 18.98 5.70 -2.67
C PHE A 91 18.02 6.32 -3.70
N ALA A 92 18.57 6.85 -4.79
CA ALA A 92 17.80 7.51 -5.85
C ALA A 92 16.89 6.54 -6.63
N GLU A 93 17.08 5.22 -6.50
CA GLU A 93 16.15 4.23 -7.06
C GLU A 93 14.80 4.22 -6.31
N PHE A 94 14.75 4.70 -5.06
CA PHE A 94 13.56 4.67 -4.22
C PHE A 94 13.01 6.08 -3.91
N PHE A 95 13.90 7.06 -3.73
CA PHE A 95 13.53 8.41 -3.29
C PHE A 95 13.78 9.45 -4.38
N PRO A 96 12.88 10.45 -4.54
CA PRO A 96 11.78 10.83 -3.64
C PRO A 96 10.47 10.07 -3.85
N ALA A 97 10.38 9.13 -4.81
CA ALA A 97 9.13 8.49 -5.21
C ALA A 97 8.38 7.81 -4.05
N ALA A 98 9.07 7.05 -3.18
CA ALA A 98 8.46 6.42 -2.01
C ALA A 98 7.90 7.43 -1.00
N THR A 99 8.55 8.59 -0.83
CA THR A 99 8.06 9.69 0.02
C THR A 99 6.80 10.32 -0.56
N GLU A 100 6.82 10.57 -1.87
CA GLU A 100 5.67 11.16 -2.57
C GLU A 100 4.46 10.23 -2.55
N TYR A 101 4.68 8.92 -2.72
CA TYR A 101 3.64 7.90 -2.60
C TYR A 101 2.90 8.00 -1.25
N PHE A 102 3.64 7.96 -0.13
CA PHE A 102 3.04 8.07 1.20
C PHE A 102 2.35 9.43 1.41
N ARG A 103 2.93 10.52 0.90
CA ARG A 103 2.32 11.85 0.99
C ARG A 103 0.97 11.90 0.27
N VAL A 104 0.88 11.36 -0.95
CA VAL A 104 -0.34 11.34 -1.74
C VAL A 104 -1.37 10.40 -1.11
N SER A 105 -0.98 9.15 -0.82
CA SER A 105 -1.89 8.14 -0.29
C SER A 105 -2.50 8.52 1.06
N SER A 106 -1.72 9.18 1.93
CA SER A 106 -2.16 9.64 3.26
C SER A 106 -2.89 10.98 3.25
N TYR A 107 -3.16 11.58 2.09
CA TYR A 107 -3.69 12.95 1.97
C TYR A 107 -2.83 13.99 2.72
N GLY A 108 -1.51 13.80 2.73
CA GLY A 108 -0.54 14.65 3.43
C GLY A 108 -0.44 14.39 4.93
N ARG A 109 -1.16 13.41 5.49
CA ARG A 109 -1.11 13.09 6.93
C ARG A 109 0.17 12.40 7.35
N LEU A 110 0.89 11.77 6.42
CA LEU A 110 2.20 11.20 6.63
C LEU A 110 3.26 11.99 5.85
N THR A 111 4.21 12.57 6.59
CA THR A 111 5.47 13.09 6.07
C THR A 111 6.56 12.06 6.34
N TYR A 112 6.82 11.21 5.34
CA TYR A 112 7.90 10.23 5.41
C TYR A 112 9.24 10.91 5.10
N ARG A 113 10.20 10.88 6.04
CA ARG A 113 11.53 11.50 5.89
C ARG A 113 12.62 10.43 5.88
N PRO A 114 13.20 10.10 4.71
CA PRO A 114 14.39 9.27 4.67
C PRO A 114 15.61 10.03 5.17
N ILE A 115 16.40 9.41 6.04
CA ILE A 115 17.65 9.94 6.60
C ILE A 115 18.76 8.94 6.24
N PRO A 116 19.41 9.10 5.08
CA PRO A 116 20.38 8.14 4.59
C PRO A 116 21.75 8.32 5.24
N LEU A 117 22.36 7.21 5.67
CA LEU A 117 23.79 7.13 5.92
C LEU A 117 24.48 6.70 4.62
N PHE A 118 25.00 7.65 3.83
CA PHE A 118 25.58 7.37 2.51
C PHE A 118 26.95 6.67 2.56
N ARG A 119 26.97 5.46 3.12
CA ARG A 119 28.13 4.58 3.26
C ARG A 119 27.68 3.15 2.99
N TRP A 120 28.47 2.40 2.22
CA TRP A 120 28.34 0.95 2.18
C TRP A 120 28.89 0.35 3.46
N LEU A 121 28.01 -0.27 4.24
CA LEU A 121 28.36 -1.10 5.38
C LEU A 121 28.69 -2.49 4.83
N ARG A 122 29.98 -2.80 4.74
CA ARG A 122 30.44 -4.12 4.31
C ARG A 122 30.18 -5.13 5.40
N MET A 123 29.34 -6.12 5.12
CA MET A 123 29.11 -7.27 5.99
C MET A 123 30.36 -8.17 6.04
N SER A 124 30.59 -8.80 7.18
CA SER A 124 31.84 -9.56 7.41
C SER A 124 31.90 -10.89 6.65
N ARG A 125 30.73 -11.48 6.34
CA ARG A 125 30.59 -12.78 5.67
C ARG A 125 29.96 -12.62 4.28
N PRO A 126 30.20 -13.57 3.35
CA PRO A 126 29.41 -13.72 2.13
C PRO A 126 27.91 -13.79 2.44
N LEU A 127 27.05 -13.27 1.55
CA LEU A 127 25.58 -13.31 1.71
C LEU A 127 25.08 -14.73 1.96
N ALA A 128 25.60 -15.70 1.19
CA ALA A 128 25.23 -17.11 1.33
C ALA A 128 25.51 -17.68 2.73
N ALA A 129 26.53 -17.18 3.43
CA ALA A 129 26.90 -17.64 4.76
C ALA A 129 25.97 -17.12 5.87
N TYR A 130 25.14 -16.10 5.59
CA TYR A 130 24.08 -15.70 6.51
C TYR A 130 22.84 -16.60 6.39
N GLY A 131 22.69 -17.38 5.31
CA GLY A 131 21.51 -18.24 5.15
C GLY A 131 20.20 -17.48 5.01
N ILE A 132 20.23 -16.26 4.42
CA ILE A 132 19.02 -15.49 4.14
C ILE A 132 18.20 -16.18 3.06
N GLY A 133 16.96 -16.55 3.39
CA GLY A 133 16.01 -17.20 2.49
C GLY A 133 14.60 -16.64 2.66
N ARG A 134 13.71 -17.00 1.73
CA ARG A 134 12.28 -16.63 1.80
C ARG A 134 11.67 -17.25 3.05
N GLY A 135 10.92 -16.46 3.81
CA GLY A 135 10.29 -16.90 5.06
C GLY A 135 11.25 -17.16 6.22
N ALA A 136 12.52 -16.75 6.12
CA ALA A 136 13.46 -16.86 7.23
C ALA A 136 13.00 -16.01 8.42
N SER A 137 13.05 -16.60 9.62
CA SER A 137 12.68 -15.92 10.86
C SER A 137 13.80 -14.99 11.36
N PHE A 138 13.44 -14.10 12.29
CA PHE A 138 14.39 -13.34 13.09
C PHE A 138 14.65 -14.08 14.40
N ASP A 139 15.63 -14.99 14.41
CA ASP A 139 15.95 -15.80 15.58
C ASP A 139 17.14 -15.22 16.37
N PRO A 140 16.93 -14.69 17.59
CA PRO A 140 18.01 -14.19 18.43
C PRO A 140 18.99 -15.25 18.93
N GLY A 141 18.61 -16.53 18.89
CA GLY A 141 19.47 -17.66 19.24
C GLY A 141 20.36 -18.14 18.09
N SER A 142 20.17 -17.62 16.87
CA SER A 142 20.91 -18.05 15.69
C SER A 142 22.18 -17.24 15.45
N ASP A 143 23.27 -17.93 15.09
CA ASP A 143 24.53 -17.32 14.64
C ASP A 143 24.53 -16.90 13.16
N GLY A 144 23.40 -17.10 12.48
CA GLY A 144 23.12 -16.68 11.10
C GLY A 144 21.83 -15.87 10.99
N GLY A 145 21.23 -15.87 9.80
CA GLY A 145 19.97 -15.22 9.49
C GLY A 145 20.00 -13.70 9.62
N TYR A 146 18.80 -13.13 9.73
CA TYR A 146 18.60 -11.69 9.86
C TYR A 146 19.10 -11.13 11.19
N HIS A 147 19.10 -11.92 12.28
CA HIS A 147 19.65 -11.45 13.56
C HIS A 147 21.16 -11.23 13.49
N ALA A 148 21.93 -12.22 12.99
CA ALA A 148 23.37 -12.07 12.84
C ALA A 148 23.75 -10.91 11.90
N LEU A 149 23.02 -10.75 10.79
CA LEU A 149 23.17 -9.62 9.88
C LEU A 149 22.91 -8.28 10.59
N SER A 150 21.79 -8.18 11.29
CA SER A 150 21.39 -6.95 12.01
C SER A 150 22.35 -6.60 13.13
N ARG A 151 22.93 -7.58 13.82
CA ARG A 151 23.93 -7.38 14.86
C ARG A 151 25.19 -6.69 14.33
N GLU A 152 25.62 -7.04 13.11
CA GLU A 152 26.73 -6.34 12.45
C GLU A 152 26.35 -4.92 12.04
N VAL A 153 25.14 -4.73 11.50
CA VAL A 153 24.61 -3.41 11.15
C VAL A 153 24.57 -2.51 12.39
N VAL A 154 23.96 -2.97 13.50
CA VAL A 154 23.89 -2.21 14.77
C VAL A 154 25.29 -1.86 15.25
N ARG A 155 26.22 -2.82 15.33
CA ARG A 155 27.60 -2.56 15.77
C ARG A 155 28.30 -1.49 14.93
N ALA A 156 28.07 -1.48 13.62
CA ALA A 156 28.70 -0.53 12.71
C ALA A 156 28.07 0.88 12.74
N VAL A 157 26.79 0.97 13.10
CA VAL A 157 25.97 2.18 12.95
C VAL A 157 25.74 2.90 14.28
N ASP A 158 25.66 2.17 15.38
CA ASP A 158 25.42 2.70 16.73
C ASP A 158 26.40 3.82 17.16
N PRO A 159 27.70 3.77 16.80
CA PRO A 159 28.60 4.90 17.08
C PRO A 159 28.37 6.14 16.23
N LEU A 160 27.54 6.07 15.18
CA LEU A 160 27.38 7.11 14.15
C LEU A 160 26.05 7.84 14.25
N VAL A 161 25.02 7.19 14.81
CA VAL A 161 23.66 7.70 14.92
C VAL A 161 23.03 7.25 16.22
N ASP A 162 22.04 7.99 16.68
CA ASP A 162 21.21 7.60 17.81
C ASP A 162 19.94 6.90 17.31
N PHE A 163 19.78 5.61 17.59
CA PHE A 163 18.62 4.85 17.11
C PHE A 163 17.28 5.37 17.66
N ARG A 164 17.27 6.17 18.75
CA ARG A 164 16.05 6.79 19.31
C ARG A 164 15.45 7.85 18.40
N ASP A 165 16.23 8.37 17.45
CA ASP A 165 15.80 9.42 16.53
C ASP A 165 15.01 8.91 15.32
N TYR A 166 14.79 7.59 15.22
CA TYR A 166 14.19 6.95 14.05
C TYR A 166 12.99 6.09 14.43
N ASP A 167 11.98 6.16 13.59
CA ASP A 167 10.73 5.39 13.73
C ASP A 167 10.83 4.04 12.99
N VAL A 168 11.55 4.02 11.86
CA VAL A 168 11.72 2.87 10.95
C VAL A 168 13.19 2.79 10.50
N ILE A 169 13.66 1.57 10.22
CA ILE A 169 15.01 1.31 9.70
C ILE A 169 14.89 0.62 8.34
N ASN A 170 15.49 1.19 7.31
CA ASN A 170 15.61 0.56 5.99
C ASN A 170 17.05 0.08 5.80
N VAL A 171 17.23 -1.23 5.63
CA VAL A 171 18.50 -1.84 5.26
C VAL A 171 18.44 -2.22 3.78
N ILE A 172 19.05 -1.40 2.93
CA ILE A 172 19.01 -1.58 1.48
C ILE A 172 20.29 -2.26 1.01
N ALA A 173 20.18 -3.50 0.55
CA ALA A 173 21.31 -4.23 0.01
C ALA A 173 21.71 -3.71 -1.39
N THR A 174 22.97 -3.95 -1.77
CA THR A 174 23.45 -3.72 -3.14
C THR A 174 22.58 -4.47 -4.16
N PRO A 175 22.34 -3.93 -5.37
CA PRO A 175 21.39 -4.53 -6.32
C PRO A 175 21.73 -5.96 -6.79
N ASN A 176 22.99 -6.39 -6.64
CA ASN A 176 23.46 -7.74 -6.95
C ASN A 176 23.47 -8.69 -5.73
N ALA A 177 22.97 -8.26 -4.57
CA ALA A 177 22.80 -9.13 -3.40
C ALA A 177 21.46 -9.86 -3.47
N GLY A 178 21.53 -11.18 -3.64
CA GLY A 178 20.39 -12.08 -3.77
C GLY A 178 20.04 -12.44 -5.22
N PRO A 179 19.21 -13.48 -5.44
CA PRO A 179 18.60 -13.73 -6.73
C PRO A 179 17.81 -12.51 -7.22
N PRO A 180 17.72 -12.27 -8.55
CA PRO A 180 16.84 -11.25 -9.11
C PRO A 180 15.45 -11.28 -8.47
N ALA A 181 14.91 -10.12 -8.12
CA ALA A 181 13.63 -10.01 -7.41
C ALA A 181 12.53 -10.81 -8.15
N THR A 182 12.51 -10.75 -9.48
CA THR A 182 11.60 -11.50 -10.37
C THR A 182 11.64 -13.02 -10.28
N ARG A 183 12.67 -13.60 -9.63
CA ARG A 183 12.80 -15.04 -9.41
C ARG A 183 12.50 -15.44 -7.97
N THR A 184 12.87 -14.59 -7.00
CA THR A 184 12.65 -14.87 -5.59
C THR A 184 12.51 -13.55 -4.85
N VAL A 185 11.36 -13.37 -4.21
CA VAL A 185 11.12 -12.25 -3.30
C VAL A 185 11.82 -12.57 -1.98
N LEU A 186 12.85 -11.78 -1.66
CA LEU A 186 13.58 -11.86 -0.39
C LEU A 186 13.35 -10.66 0.51
N SER A 187 12.82 -9.56 -0.02
CA SER A 187 12.49 -8.39 0.79
C SER A 187 11.51 -8.80 1.89
N VAL A 188 11.74 -8.24 3.08
CA VAL A 188 10.98 -8.59 4.28
C VAL A 188 11.12 -7.48 5.31
N THR A 189 10.13 -7.39 6.19
CA THR A 189 10.13 -6.48 7.33
C THR A 189 9.87 -7.23 8.63
N PHE A 190 10.68 -6.93 9.63
CA PHE A 190 10.47 -7.35 11.01
C PHE A 190 9.95 -6.17 11.82
N SER A 191 8.74 -6.29 12.35
CA SER A 191 7.99 -5.18 12.97
C SER A 191 7.17 -5.66 14.17
N GLY A 192 6.71 -4.71 14.98
CA GLY A 192 5.76 -4.98 16.08
C GLY A 192 6.33 -5.63 17.34
N GLY A 193 7.29 -6.55 17.21
CA GLY A 193 7.84 -7.33 18.32
C GLY A 193 9.23 -6.89 18.82
N ASP A 194 9.64 -7.42 19.98
CA ASP A 194 11.03 -7.36 20.42
C ASP A 194 11.85 -8.33 19.55
N MET A 195 12.78 -7.76 18.77
CA MET A 195 13.66 -8.52 17.89
C MET A 195 14.85 -9.14 18.64
N GLY A 196 14.96 -8.96 19.97
CA GLY A 196 16.06 -9.50 20.77
C GLY A 196 17.43 -8.89 20.42
N LEU A 197 17.42 -7.66 19.91
CA LEU A 197 18.62 -6.93 19.51
C LEU A 197 18.54 -5.48 19.99
N ARG A 198 19.61 -4.99 20.63
CA ARG A 198 19.72 -3.65 21.19
C ARG A 198 21.06 -3.02 20.85
N THR A 199 21.08 -1.69 20.80
CA THR A 199 22.29 -0.87 20.78
C THR A 199 23.07 -0.96 22.10
N ALA A 200 24.28 -0.42 22.14
CA ALA A 200 25.09 -0.38 23.37
C ALA A 200 24.44 0.43 24.50
N ASP A 201 23.65 1.45 24.17
CA ASP A 201 22.88 2.26 25.11
C ASP A 201 21.46 1.70 25.39
N GLY A 202 21.15 0.48 24.91
CA GLY A 202 19.94 -0.26 25.27
C GLY A 202 18.70 0.01 24.40
N VAL A 203 18.83 0.82 23.35
CA VAL A 203 17.76 1.14 22.40
C VAL A 203 17.42 -0.10 21.57
N PRO A 204 16.13 -0.51 21.50
CA PRO A 204 15.75 -1.67 20.73
C PRO A 204 15.88 -1.43 19.22
N PHE A 205 16.47 -2.38 18.50
CA PHE A 205 16.41 -2.46 17.05
C PHE A 205 15.04 -3.02 16.65
N ARG A 206 14.23 -2.23 15.93
CA ARG A 206 12.83 -2.55 15.60
C ARG A 206 12.39 -1.92 14.29
N ASN A 207 11.30 -2.42 13.70
CA ASN A 207 10.69 -1.91 12.47
C ASN A 207 11.72 -1.80 11.34
N ALA A 208 12.38 -2.92 11.07
CA ALA A 208 13.50 -3.02 10.14
C ALA A 208 13.06 -3.73 8.85
N SER A 209 13.08 -2.99 7.75
CA SER A 209 12.83 -3.49 6.40
C SER A 209 14.15 -3.79 5.69
N PHE A 210 14.26 -4.97 5.10
CA PHE A 210 15.41 -5.41 4.32
C PHE A 210 15.03 -5.43 2.84
N ILE A 211 15.69 -4.61 2.02
CA ILE A 211 15.41 -4.53 0.58
C ILE A 211 16.54 -5.22 -0.18
N TRP A 212 16.21 -6.31 -0.86
CA TRP A 212 17.16 -7.11 -1.61
C TRP A 212 17.05 -6.88 -3.11
N SER A 213 18.13 -7.22 -3.82
CA SER A 213 18.19 -7.27 -5.27
C SER A 213 17.82 -5.96 -5.99
N ARG A 214 17.95 -5.96 -7.31
CA ARG A 214 17.41 -4.88 -8.13
C ARG A 214 15.91 -5.08 -8.32
N GLN A 215 15.15 -4.05 -7.95
CA GLN A 215 13.75 -3.89 -8.30
C GLN A 215 13.65 -3.33 -9.72
N ILE A 216 12.64 -3.74 -10.47
CA ILE A 216 12.48 -3.37 -11.88
C ILE A 216 11.08 -2.81 -12.15
N GLY A 217 10.93 -2.06 -13.23
CA GLY A 217 9.67 -1.45 -13.62
C GLY A 217 9.54 0.01 -13.20
N THR A 218 8.46 0.64 -13.64
CA THR A 218 8.23 2.09 -13.48
C THR A 218 7.96 2.52 -12.03
N SER A 219 7.62 1.58 -11.15
CA SER A 219 7.41 1.83 -9.73
C SER A 219 8.22 0.89 -8.84
N ALA A 220 9.47 0.60 -9.23
CA ALA A 220 10.42 -0.23 -8.48
C ALA A 220 10.61 0.21 -7.02
N PHE A 221 10.30 1.47 -6.69
CA PHE A 221 10.32 1.99 -5.33
C PHE A 221 9.25 1.39 -4.40
N ARG A 222 8.17 0.80 -4.95
CA ARG A 222 6.98 0.36 -4.20
C ARG A 222 7.25 -0.78 -3.24
N VAL A 223 8.25 -1.63 -3.48
CA VAL A 223 8.68 -2.63 -2.49
C VAL A 223 9.00 -1.94 -1.16
N LEU A 224 9.60 -0.74 -1.17
CA LEU A 224 9.90 -0.03 0.08
C LEU A 224 8.63 0.47 0.76
N ASN A 225 7.61 0.88 -0.01
CA ASN A 225 6.32 1.27 0.55
C ASN A 225 5.58 0.09 1.16
N HIS A 226 5.57 -1.07 0.49
CA HIS A 226 5.01 -2.33 0.98
C HIS A 226 5.69 -2.75 2.30
N GLU A 227 7.01 -2.84 2.29
CA GLU A 227 7.79 -3.26 3.46
C GLU A 227 7.61 -2.30 4.65
N ASN A 228 7.60 -1.00 4.40
CA ASN A 228 7.36 -0.03 5.46
C ASN A 228 5.92 -0.03 5.97
N ALA A 229 4.95 -0.49 5.18
CA ALA A 229 3.57 -0.62 5.64
C ALA A 229 3.41 -1.73 6.69
N HIS A 230 4.23 -2.79 6.67
CA HIS A 230 4.33 -3.72 7.79
C HIS A 230 4.83 -3.04 9.06
N SER A 231 5.81 -2.14 8.95
CA SER A 231 6.25 -1.33 10.10
C SER A 231 5.14 -0.46 10.68
N PHE A 232 4.09 -0.18 9.91
CA PHE A 232 2.89 0.54 10.35
C PHE A 232 1.73 -0.38 10.79
N GLY A 233 1.91 -1.70 10.73
CA GLY A 233 0.97 -2.70 11.21
C GLY A 233 0.08 -3.35 10.16
N LEU A 234 0.34 -3.16 8.86
CA LEU A 234 -0.43 -3.82 7.80
C LEU A 234 0.09 -5.24 7.50
N PRO A 235 -0.78 -6.22 7.26
CA PRO A 235 -0.38 -7.58 6.88
C PRO A 235 -0.14 -7.72 5.38
N ASP A 236 0.50 -8.81 4.98
CA ASP A 236 0.44 -9.31 3.59
C ASP A 236 -0.96 -9.83 3.28
N LEU A 237 -1.49 -9.43 2.13
CA LEU A 237 -2.81 -9.88 1.66
C LEU A 237 -2.72 -11.12 0.78
N TYR A 238 -1.62 -11.30 0.03
CA TYR A 238 -1.42 -12.46 -0.84
C TYR A 238 -1.32 -13.78 -0.06
N TYR A 239 -1.38 -14.90 -0.76
CA TYR A 239 -1.12 -16.21 -0.16
C TYR A 239 0.38 -16.50 -0.14
N THR A 240 0.94 -16.72 1.04
CA THR A 240 2.36 -17.03 1.20
C THR A 240 2.68 -18.51 1.05
N ASP A 241 1.67 -19.38 0.99
CA ASP A 241 1.86 -20.79 0.69
C ASP A 241 1.89 -21.05 -0.83
N ASP A 242 2.41 -22.20 -1.24
CA ASP A 242 2.59 -22.58 -2.64
C ASP A 242 1.27 -22.98 -3.33
N ARG A 243 0.15 -22.38 -2.92
CA ARG A 243 -1.16 -22.65 -3.53
C ARG A 243 -1.25 -21.98 -4.89
N ASP A 244 -1.83 -22.69 -5.85
CA ASP A 244 -2.18 -22.13 -7.14
C ASP A 244 -3.55 -21.43 -7.04
N SER A 245 -3.55 -20.14 -6.70
CA SER A 245 -4.77 -19.34 -6.60
C SER A 245 -4.51 -17.89 -6.99
N SER A 246 -5.48 -17.27 -7.65
CA SER A 246 -5.45 -15.83 -7.91
C SER A 246 -5.28 -15.02 -6.62
N PRO A 247 -4.53 -13.91 -6.65
CA PRO A 247 -4.43 -12.99 -5.54
C PRO A 247 -5.81 -12.55 -5.07
N PRO A 248 -6.05 -12.47 -3.75
CA PRO A 248 -7.36 -12.11 -3.23
C PRO A 248 -7.72 -10.63 -3.48
N VAL A 249 -6.75 -9.77 -3.72
CA VAL A 249 -6.88 -8.31 -3.88
C VAL A 249 -6.15 -7.80 -5.12
N GLY A 250 -4.97 -8.35 -5.42
CA GLY A 250 -4.18 -8.00 -6.59
C GLY A 250 -3.80 -6.53 -6.63
N HIS A 251 -3.88 -5.92 -7.80
CA HIS A 251 -3.44 -4.55 -8.06
C HIS A 251 -4.26 -3.47 -7.34
N TRP A 252 -5.26 -3.80 -6.53
CA TRP A 252 -6.07 -2.83 -5.78
C TRP A 252 -5.42 -2.35 -4.47
N ASP A 253 -4.40 -3.05 -3.96
CA ASP A 253 -3.65 -2.67 -2.76
C ASP A 253 -2.17 -3.11 -2.85
N PRO A 254 -1.19 -2.28 -2.44
CA PRO A 254 0.23 -2.64 -2.46
C PRO A 254 0.60 -3.78 -1.51
N MET A 255 -0.24 -4.13 -0.53
CA MET A 255 -0.01 -5.24 0.39
C MET A 255 -0.35 -6.61 -0.21
N ASP A 256 -0.95 -6.66 -1.41
CA ASP A 256 -1.10 -7.90 -2.20
C ASP A 256 -0.12 -7.94 -3.37
N GLU A 257 -0.10 -6.88 -4.17
CA GLU A 257 0.77 -6.76 -5.33
C GLU A 257 1.63 -5.49 -5.20
N ASP A 258 2.92 -5.65 -4.96
CA ASP A 258 3.88 -4.57 -4.73
C ASP A 258 4.66 -4.16 -5.99
N TRP A 259 4.47 -4.86 -7.12
CA TRP A 259 5.11 -4.57 -8.41
C TRP A 259 4.10 -4.08 -9.47
N GLY A 260 4.61 -3.76 -10.66
CA GLY A 260 3.76 -3.35 -11.79
C GLY A 260 3.52 -1.84 -11.85
N PRO A 261 2.32 -1.40 -12.30
CA PRO A 261 1.92 -0.01 -12.19
C PRO A 261 1.70 0.36 -10.72
N SER A 262 1.61 1.64 -10.38
CA SER A 262 1.24 2.02 -9.00
C SER A 262 -0.16 1.50 -8.64
N ASN A 263 -0.42 1.32 -7.34
CA ASN A 263 -1.75 1.18 -6.75
C ASN A 263 -1.83 1.98 -5.44
N ASP A 264 -3.00 2.52 -5.11
CA ASP A 264 -3.25 3.14 -3.81
C ASP A 264 -3.64 2.08 -2.77
N PHE A 265 -3.49 2.39 -1.48
CA PHE A 265 -4.05 1.56 -0.41
C PHE A 265 -5.58 1.61 -0.45
N VAL A 266 -6.22 0.47 -0.18
CA VAL A 266 -7.68 0.43 0.05
C VAL A 266 -8.04 1.27 1.27
N GLY A 267 -9.26 1.81 1.27
CA GLY A 267 -9.76 2.69 2.30
C GLY A 267 -9.76 2.07 3.71
N TRP A 268 -9.92 0.75 3.84
CA TRP A 268 -9.75 0.05 5.13
C TRP A 268 -8.33 0.21 5.70
N HIS A 269 -7.30 0.01 4.88
CA HIS A 269 -5.91 0.24 5.26
C HIS A 269 -5.66 1.71 5.59
N LYS A 270 -6.17 2.64 4.75
CA LYS A 270 -6.09 4.08 5.06
C LYS A 270 -6.75 4.42 6.39
N TRP A 271 -7.87 3.78 6.74
CA TRP A 271 -8.51 3.96 8.03
C TRP A 271 -7.65 3.43 9.18
N LYS A 272 -7.16 2.19 9.07
CA LYS A 272 -6.28 1.56 10.06
C LYS A 272 -5.02 2.39 10.33
N LEU A 273 -4.43 2.94 9.28
CA LEU A 273 -3.26 3.83 9.37
C LEU A 273 -3.58 5.22 9.94
N GLY A 274 -4.85 5.51 10.27
CA GLY A 274 -5.28 6.81 10.77
C GLY A 274 -5.24 7.90 9.70
N TRP A 275 -5.35 7.53 8.42
CA TRP A 275 -5.38 8.47 7.30
C TRP A 275 -6.77 8.82 6.84
N LEU A 276 -7.83 8.28 7.46
CA LEU A 276 -9.21 8.74 7.34
C LEU A 276 -9.67 9.38 8.67
N SER A 277 -10.43 10.48 8.60
CA SER A 277 -11.07 11.05 9.79
C SER A 277 -12.38 10.31 10.07
N ALA A 278 -12.93 10.46 11.28
CA ALA A 278 -14.18 9.79 11.66
C ALA A 278 -15.36 10.08 10.70
N GLU A 279 -15.43 11.30 10.16
CA GLU A 279 -16.48 11.71 9.22
C GLU A 279 -16.33 11.08 7.83
N GLN A 280 -15.14 10.59 7.49
CA GLN A 280 -14.86 9.92 6.22
C GLN A 280 -15.22 8.43 6.23
N VAL A 281 -15.62 7.90 7.39
CA VAL A 281 -15.93 6.48 7.59
C VAL A 281 -17.36 6.36 8.12
N HIS A 282 -18.25 5.76 7.33
CA HIS A 282 -19.58 5.43 7.80
C HIS A 282 -19.66 3.97 8.22
N CYS A 283 -20.04 3.74 9.46
CA CYS A 283 -20.35 2.40 9.96
C CYS A 283 -21.84 2.13 9.78
N ALA A 284 -22.20 1.18 8.92
CA ALA A 284 -23.57 0.71 8.83
C ALA A 284 -23.99 0.07 10.17
N PRO A 285 -25.23 0.28 10.61
CA PRO A 285 -25.71 -0.38 11.82
C PRO A 285 -25.69 -1.90 11.62
N ARG A 286 -25.55 -2.67 12.71
CA ARG A 286 -25.51 -4.15 12.63
C ARG A 286 -26.84 -4.72 12.11
N HIS A 287 -27.94 -4.05 12.43
CA HIS A 287 -29.29 -4.39 11.99
C HIS A 287 -30.04 -3.10 11.65
N GLY A 288 -31.08 -3.23 10.84
CA GLY A 288 -31.99 -2.11 10.54
C GLY A 288 -32.29 -1.98 9.07
N THR A 289 -32.83 -0.81 8.71
CA THR A 289 -33.21 -0.50 7.34
C THR A 289 -31.99 -0.15 6.49
N PRO A 290 -32.03 -0.39 5.17
CA PRO A 290 -31.00 0.09 4.26
C PRO A 290 -30.75 1.60 4.41
N GLY A 291 -29.48 1.99 4.39
CA GLY A 291 -29.03 3.39 4.38
C GLY A 291 -28.44 3.77 3.03
N GLU A 292 -28.39 5.06 2.75
CA GLU A 292 -27.76 5.57 1.53
C GLU A 292 -26.60 6.51 1.84
N HIS A 293 -25.54 6.41 1.05
CA HIS A 293 -24.30 7.14 1.26
C HIS A 293 -23.73 7.61 -0.07
N THR A 294 -23.06 8.77 -0.06
CA THR A 294 -22.32 9.27 -1.22
C THR A 294 -20.83 9.07 -0.98
N LEU A 295 -20.21 8.18 -1.76
CA LEU A 295 -18.79 7.88 -1.72
C LEU A 295 -18.02 8.84 -2.62
N THR A 296 -17.03 9.52 -2.05
CA THR A 296 -16.03 10.27 -2.79
C THR A 296 -14.84 9.35 -3.09
N PRO A 297 -14.35 9.27 -4.34
CA PRO A 297 -13.27 8.36 -4.70
C PRO A 297 -12.05 8.44 -3.77
N ILE A 298 -11.41 7.29 -3.53
CA ILE A 298 -10.31 7.20 -2.54
C ILE A 298 -9.14 8.11 -2.90
N SER A 299 -8.89 8.37 -4.18
CA SER A 299 -7.80 9.22 -4.66
C SER A 299 -8.04 10.72 -4.46
N THR A 300 -9.29 11.14 -4.23
CA THR A 300 -9.67 12.55 -4.04
C THR A 300 -9.63 12.89 -2.54
N PRO A 301 -9.19 14.07 -2.10
CA PRO A 301 -9.31 14.48 -0.69
C PRO A 301 -10.77 14.67 -0.25
N GLY A 302 -11.07 14.41 1.03
CA GLY A 302 -12.36 14.76 1.66
C GLY A 302 -13.56 13.90 1.28
N GLY A 303 -14.71 14.20 1.88
CA GLY A 303 -15.95 13.42 1.72
C GLY A 303 -15.86 12.00 2.30
N THR A 304 -16.99 11.29 2.32
CA THR A 304 -17.05 9.89 2.76
C THR A 304 -16.18 9.03 1.85
N LYS A 305 -15.24 8.28 2.44
CA LYS A 305 -14.32 7.40 1.72
C LYS A 305 -14.77 5.96 1.70
N ILE A 306 -15.24 5.48 2.85
CA ILE A 306 -15.67 4.10 2.99
C ILE A 306 -17.00 4.02 3.74
N VAL A 307 -17.80 3.03 3.37
CA VAL A 307 -18.87 2.50 4.20
C VAL A 307 -18.47 1.10 4.66
N VAL A 308 -18.46 0.86 5.95
CA VAL A 308 -18.14 -0.43 6.57
C VAL A 308 -19.44 -1.08 7.04
N ILE A 309 -19.66 -2.34 6.65
CA ILE A 309 -20.84 -3.14 6.99
C ILE A 309 -20.36 -4.33 7.81
N PRO A 310 -20.46 -4.30 9.15
CA PRO A 310 -20.11 -5.44 9.98
C PRO A 310 -20.98 -6.65 9.61
N THR A 311 -20.35 -7.75 9.24
CA THR A 311 -21.02 -9.03 8.97
C THR A 311 -20.86 -10.02 10.12
N SER A 312 -19.93 -9.76 11.04
CA SER A 312 -19.78 -10.43 12.33
C SER A 312 -18.99 -9.53 13.29
N PRO A 313 -18.66 -9.96 14.52
CA PRO A 313 -17.72 -9.23 15.38
C PRO A 313 -16.30 -9.12 14.81
N ARG A 314 -15.93 -9.92 13.78
CA ARG A 314 -14.56 -10.06 13.26
C ARG A 314 -14.46 -9.92 11.74
N THR A 315 -15.58 -9.72 11.05
CA THR A 315 -15.65 -9.60 9.59
C THR A 315 -16.54 -8.43 9.16
N ALA A 316 -16.23 -7.83 8.02
CA ALA A 316 -17.04 -6.80 7.40
C ALA A 316 -17.01 -6.89 5.86
N LEU A 317 -18.01 -6.29 5.23
CA LEU A 317 -17.88 -5.76 3.88
C LEU A 317 -17.46 -4.30 3.98
N VAL A 318 -16.58 -3.87 3.09
CA VAL A 318 -16.18 -2.47 2.96
C VAL A 318 -16.46 -2.04 1.52
N VAL A 319 -16.97 -0.82 1.39
CA VAL A 319 -17.41 -0.24 0.12
C VAL A 319 -16.67 1.07 -0.08
N GLU A 320 -15.99 1.22 -1.20
CA GLU A 320 -15.28 2.45 -1.58
C GLU A 320 -15.44 2.75 -3.07
N ALA A 321 -15.21 3.99 -3.48
CA ALA A 321 -15.18 4.36 -4.89
C ALA A 321 -13.73 4.44 -5.39
N ARG A 322 -13.47 3.84 -6.55
CA ARG A 322 -12.17 3.88 -7.24
C ARG A 322 -12.33 4.49 -8.62
N ILE A 323 -11.39 5.36 -8.96
CA ILE A 323 -11.26 5.99 -10.27
C ILE A 323 -9.81 5.92 -10.70
N ARG A 324 -9.55 6.08 -12.00
CA ARG A 324 -8.18 6.22 -12.50
C ARG A 324 -7.53 7.46 -11.89
N GLY A 325 -6.33 7.29 -11.35
CA GLY A 325 -5.61 8.35 -10.66
C GLY A 325 -4.10 8.19 -10.70
N LEU A 326 -3.39 9.09 -10.01
CA LEU A 326 -1.93 9.06 -9.94
C LEU A 326 -1.40 7.75 -9.35
N LEU A 327 -2.00 7.32 -8.24
CA LEU A 327 -1.64 6.07 -7.58
C LEU A 327 -2.35 4.86 -8.18
N ASP A 328 -3.46 5.05 -8.90
CA ASP A 328 -4.28 3.99 -9.50
C ASP A 328 -4.34 4.12 -11.04
N PRO A 329 -3.21 4.10 -11.77
CA PRO A 329 -3.20 4.27 -13.23
C PRO A 329 -3.75 3.07 -14.01
N ALA A 330 -3.85 1.89 -13.38
CA ALA A 330 -4.35 0.66 -13.98
C ALA A 330 -5.89 0.53 -13.96
N VAL A 331 -6.59 1.40 -13.23
CA VAL A 331 -8.06 1.38 -13.16
C VAL A 331 -8.63 1.74 -14.52
N CYS A 332 -9.09 0.72 -15.24
CA CYS A 332 -9.74 0.84 -16.55
C CYS A 332 -11.26 0.94 -16.42
N GLN A 333 -11.84 0.44 -15.33
CA GLN A 333 -13.26 0.57 -15.00
C GLN A 333 -13.45 1.28 -13.65
N PRO A 334 -13.67 2.61 -13.66
CA PRO A 334 -14.07 3.35 -12.48
C PRO A 334 -15.40 2.85 -11.92
N GLY A 335 -15.57 2.87 -10.60
CA GLY A 335 -16.81 2.43 -9.96
C GLY A 335 -16.67 2.17 -8.47
N VAL A 336 -17.63 1.41 -7.93
CA VAL A 336 -17.67 1.03 -6.51
C VAL A 336 -16.96 -0.30 -6.32
N LEU A 337 -15.84 -0.29 -5.59
CA LEU A 337 -15.12 -1.49 -5.19
C LEU A 337 -15.69 -2.00 -3.87
N ILE A 338 -16.01 -3.30 -3.83
CA ILE A 338 -16.51 -3.98 -2.62
C ILE A 338 -15.50 -5.04 -2.23
N TYR A 339 -15.18 -5.14 -0.95
CA TYR A 339 -14.28 -6.17 -0.46
C TYR A 339 -14.65 -6.66 0.94
N ARG A 340 -14.22 -7.89 1.23
CA ARG A 340 -14.39 -8.55 2.52
C ARG A 340 -13.14 -8.34 3.35
N VAL A 341 -13.32 -8.06 4.63
CA VAL A 341 -12.25 -7.98 5.63
C VAL A 341 -12.50 -9.03 6.70
N ALA A 342 -11.45 -9.74 7.11
CA ALA A 342 -11.46 -10.76 8.15
C ALA A 342 -10.28 -10.58 9.13
N THR A 343 -10.57 -9.98 10.28
CA THR A 343 -9.57 -9.56 11.29
C THR A 343 -8.91 -10.70 12.08
N ARG A 344 -9.35 -11.95 11.87
CA ARG A 344 -8.78 -13.16 12.48
C ARG A 344 -7.98 -14.01 11.51
N VAL A 345 -7.93 -13.63 10.24
CA VAL A 345 -7.10 -14.29 9.25
C VAL A 345 -5.70 -13.69 9.36
N PRO A 346 -4.65 -14.52 9.55
CA PRO A 346 -3.28 -14.03 9.64
C PRO A 346 -2.77 -13.41 8.34
N SER A 347 -1.67 -12.66 8.45
CA SER A 347 -0.87 -12.25 7.30
C SER A 347 -0.53 -13.42 6.38
N GLY A 348 -0.53 -13.17 5.07
CA GLY A 348 -0.20 -14.20 4.08
C GLY A 348 -1.31 -15.23 3.83
N ARG A 349 -2.53 -15.01 4.35
CA ARG A 349 -3.67 -15.94 4.27
C ARG A 349 -4.92 -15.33 3.65
N GLY A 350 -4.83 -14.18 2.98
CA GLY A 350 -5.97 -13.50 2.38
C GLY A 350 -6.96 -12.90 3.38
N PRO A 351 -6.51 -12.06 4.35
CA PRO A 351 -7.40 -11.44 5.33
C PRO A 351 -8.31 -10.36 4.73
N LEU A 352 -7.99 -9.88 3.53
CA LEU A 352 -8.82 -9.02 2.70
C LEU A 352 -9.06 -9.70 1.34
N ARG A 353 -10.26 -9.55 0.77
CA ARG A 353 -10.58 -10.10 -0.56
C ARG A 353 -11.55 -9.21 -1.33
N ILE A 354 -11.22 -8.87 -2.58
CA ILE A 354 -12.09 -8.15 -3.50
C ILE A 354 -13.27 -9.02 -3.92
N VAL A 355 -14.45 -8.40 -3.97
CA VAL A 355 -15.63 -8.98 -4.59
C VAL A 355 -15.64 -8.53 -6.05
N ASP A 356 -15.47 -9.49 -6.95
CA ASP A 356 -15.48 -9.25 -8.38
C ASP A 356 -16.92 -9.10 -8.91
N ALA A 357 -17.22 -7.94 -9.50
CA ALA A 357 -18.50 -7.63 -10.14
C ALA A 357 -18.75 -8.44 -11.40
N THR A 358 -17.69 -8.84 -12.09
CA THR A 358 -17.75 -9.51 -13.41
C THR A 358 -16.92 -10.81 -13.45
N PRO A 359 -17.22 -11.82 -12.60
CA PRO A 359 -16.41 -13.02 -12.52
C PRO A 359 -16.27 -13.75 -13.86
N ARG A 360 -15.03 -14.04 -14.27
CA ARG A 360 -14.67 -14.71 -15.54
C ARG A 360 -14.87 -13.85 -16.78
N SER A 361 -14.82 -12.52 -16.65
CA SER A 361 -14.88 -11.59 -17.80
C SER A 361 -13.58 -11.59 -18.60
N GLY A 362 -12.44 -11.95 -18.00
CA GLY A 362 -11.12 -11.75 -18.59
C GLY A 362 -10.54 -10.35 -18.39
N GLY A 363 -11.24 -9.44 -17.71
CA GLY A 363 -10.78 -8.10 -17.37
C GLY A 363 -10.84 -7.05 -18.49
N CYS A 364 -10.71 -5.79 -18.09
CA CYS A 364 -10.55 -4.65 -19.01
C CYS A 364 -9.08 -4.22 -19.24
N TYR A 365 -8.11 -4.79 -18.51
CA TYR A 365 -6.69 -4.51 -18.68
C TYR A 365 -5.83 -5.76 -18.51
N ARG A 366 -4.95 -6.05 -19.49
CA ARG A 366 -4.21 -7.33 -19.58
C ARG A 366 -2.74 -7.19 -19.95
N ASP A 367 -2.28 -5.95 -20.18
CA ASP A 367 -0.97 -5.68 -20.79
C ASP A 367 0.19 -5.74 -19.77
N ASN A 368 -0.09 -6.00 -18.50
CA ASN A 368 0.91 -6.08 -17.45
C ASN A 368 0.70 -7.35 -16.61
N LYS A 369 1.76 -8.15 -16.48
CA LYS A 369 1.74 -9.40 -15.71
C LYS A 369 1.59 -9.23 -14.19
N TYR A 370 1.78 -8.01 -13.69
CA TYR A 370 1.62 -7.63 -12.27
C TYR A 370 0.28 -6.94 -12.03
N VAL A 371 -0.68 -7.16 -12.93
CA VAL A 371 -2.06 -6.72 -12.78
C VAL A 371 -2.90 -7.97 -12.99
N ASP A 372 -3.57 -8.43 -11.94
CA ASP A 372 -4.53 -9.53 -12.06
C ASP A 372 -5.64 -9.12 -13.03
N PRO A 373 -5.74 -9.73 -14.23
CA PRO A 373 -6.71 -9.33 -15.23
C PRO A 373 -8.15 -9.47 -14.75
N GLU A 374 -8.49 -10.56 -14.05
CA GLU A 374 -9.87 -10.84 -13.60
C GLU A 374 -10.36 -9.79 -12.60
N LEU A 375 -9.46 -9.12 -11.88
CA LEU A 375 -9.85 -8.07 -10.95
C LEU A 375 -9.90 -6.66 -11.56
N THR A 376 -9.56 -6.47 -12.83
CA THR A 376 -9.43 -5.12 -13.42
C THR A 376 -10.77 -4.41 -13.65
N ASP A 377 -11.84 -5.17 -13.78
CA ASP A 377 -13.23 -4.73 -13.92
C ASP A 377 -14.10 -5.12 -12.71
N ALA A 378 -13.47 -5.38 -11.56
CA ALA A 378 -14.15 -5.81 -10.33
C ALA A 378 -15.11 -4.75 -9.71
N THR A 379 -15.14 -3.53 -10.24
CA THR A 379 -15.96 -2.45 -9.71
C THR A 379 -17.41 -2.55 -10.19
N PHE A 380 -18.34 -2.27 -9.28
CA PHE A 380 -19.78 -2.20 -9.55
C PHE A 380 -20.16 -0.80 -10.06
N GLY A 381 -20.93 -0.76 -11.15
CA GLY A 381 -21.52 0.44 -11.74
C GLY A 381 -23.00 0.64 -11.38
N PRO A 382 -23.61 1.78 -11.76
CA PRO A 382 -25.00 2.10 -11.44
C PRO A 382 -26.00 1.01 -11.87
N GLY A 383 -26.91 0.67 -10.95
CA GLY A 383 -27.91 -0.38 -11.13
C GLY A 383 -27.46 -1.76 -10.66
N GLU A 384 -26.16 -1.99 -10.48
CA GLU A 384 -25.63 -3.27 -10.03
C GLU A 384 -25.75 -3.43 -8.51
N THR A 385 -25.88 -4.70 -8.08
CA THR A 385 -26.04 -5.04 -6.67
C THR A 385 -25.21 -6.26 -6.31
N PHE A 386 -24.42 -6.14 -5.25
CA PHE A 386 -23.83 -7.27 -4.57
C PHE A 386 -24.69 -7.66 -3.35
N THR A 387 -24.90 -8.95 -3.14
CA THR A 387 -25.53 -9.48 -1.92
C THR A 387 -24.66 -10.60 -1.35
N ASP A 388 -24.19 -10.42 -0.13
CA ASP A 388 -23.49 -11.46 0.60
C ASP A 388 -24.48 -12.53 1.05
N ARG A 389 -24.38 -13.73 0.47
CA ARG A 389 -25.30 -14.83 0.74
C ARG A 389 -25.25 -15.32 2.18
N THR A 390 -24.13 -15.14 2.87
CA THR A 390 -23.94 -15.61 4.25
C THR A 390 -24.59 -14.67 5.26
N SER A 391 -24.27 -13.37 5.20
CA SER A 391 -24.82 -12.39 6.17
C SER A 391 -26.10 -11.71 5.70
N GLY A 392 -26.49 -11.83 4.44
CA GLY A 392 -27.61 -11.08 3.85
C GLY A 392 -27.34 -9.57 3.66
N ALA A 393 -26.14 -9.09 3.99
CA ALA A 393 -25.72 -7.73 3.71
C ALA A 393 -25.67 -7.49 2.20
N ALA A 394 -26.04 -6.28 1.75
CA ALA A 394 -26.09 -5.97 0.33
C ALA A 394 -25.65 -4.53 0.05
N VAL A 395 -25.13 -4.31 -1.16
CA VAL A 395 -24.69 -3.01 -1.65
C VAL A 395 -25.24 -2.84 -3.05
N THR A 396 -26.01 -1.79 -3.28
CA THR A 396 -26.51 -1.39 -4.60
C THR A 396 -25.88 -0.06 -4.99
N VAL A 397 -25.30 0.03 -6.17
CA VAL A 397 -24.83 1.31 -6.71
C VAL A 397 -26.03 2.00 -7.36
N LEU A 398 -26.42 3.15 -6.83
CA LEU A 398 -27.61 3.86 -7.29
C LEU A 398 -27.29 4.76 -8.48
N THR A 399 -26.22 5.54 -8.38
CA THR A 399 -25.83 6.48 -9.43
C THR A 399 -24.37 6.89 -9.29
N GLU A 400 -23.76 7.22 -10.42
CA GLU A 400 -22.54 8.03 -10.49
C GLU A 400 -22.97 9.48 -10.73
N ASN A 401 -22.58 10.37 -9.82
CA ASN A 401 -22.89 11.78 -9.91
C ASN A 401 -21.96 12.48 -10.91
N PRO A 402 -22.36 13.61 -11.50
CA PRO A 402 -21.52 14.36 -12.45
C PRO A 402 -20.17 14.83 -11.89
N ASP A 403 -20.00 14.88 -10.57
CA ASP A 403 -18.76 15.24 -9.89
C ASP A 403 -17.82 14.05 -9.63
N GLY A 404 -18.17 12.86 -10.13
CA GLY A 404 -17.41 11.62 -9.96
C GLY A 404 -17.60 10.92 -8.61
N THR A 405 -18.54 11.38 -7.78
CA THR A 405 -18.95 10.67 -6.56
C THR A 405 -20.00 9.60 -6.86
N TYR A 406 -20.08 8.56 -6.03
CA TYR A 406 -21.01 7.45 -6.23
C TYR A 406 -22.02 7.37 -5.08
N ARG A 407 -23.32 7.37 -5.39
CA ARG A 407 -24.36 7.11 -4.39
C ARG A 407 -24.60 5.61 -4.31
N VAL A 408 -24.50 5.06 -3.11
CA VAL A 408 -24.74 3.64 -2.82
C VAL A 408 -25.86 3.49 -1.81
N ARG A 409 -26.62 2.39 -1.93
CA ARG A 409 -27.51 1.90 -0.88
C ARG A 409 -26.88 0.68 -0.24
N VAL A 410 -26.80 0.71 1.08
CA VAL A 410 -26.18 -0.33 1.91
C VAL A 410 -27.24 -0.95 2.80
N THR A 411 -27.39 -2.26 2.71
CA THR A 411 -28.27 -3.05 3.57
C THR A 411 -27.43 -3.75 4.63
N PRO A 412 -27.70 -3.53 5.93
CA PRO A 412 -27.07 -4.25 7.04
C PRO A 412 -27.16 -5.77 6.93
N ALA A 413 -26.30 -6.47 7.68
CA ALA A 413 -26.40 -7.91 7.86
C ALA A 413 -27.70 -8.31 8.59
N ARG A 414 -28.19 -9.51 8.29
CA ARG A 414 -29.36 -10.15 8.90
C ARG A 414 -28.88 -11.20 9.91
N ASP A 415 -28.44 -10.72 11.07
CA ASP A 415 -28.05 -11.52 12.27
C ASP A 415 -26.96 -12.59 12.09
#